data_AF-D4L030-F1
#
_entry.id   AF-D4L030-F1
#
_cell.length_a   1.000
_cell.length_b   1.000
_cell.length_c   1.000
_cell.angle_alpha   90.00
_cell.angle_beta   90.00
_cell.angle_gamma   90.00
#
_symmetry.space_group_name_H-M   'P 1'
#
loop_
_entity.id
_entity.type
_entity.pdbx_description
1 polymer ?
#
loop_
_entity_poly.entity_id
_entity_poly.type
_entity_poly.pdbx_seq_one_letter_code
_entity_poly.pdbx_strand_id
1 'polypeptide(L)' 'MTEYQNLPNDPAMLLSFVNTQLRDNYPSFSELVAAFHADADAITEKLKMIDYEYDETQNQFV' A
#
# COMPACT_ATOMS: atom_id res chain seq x y z
N MET A 1 10.29 6.24 -17.05
CA MET A 1 10.31 4.90 -16.43
C MET A 1 10.35 5.14 -14.94
N THR A 2 9.20 5.22 -14.29
CA THR A 2 9.11 5.42 -12.84
C THR A 2 9.43 4.09 -12.17
N GLU A 3 10.44 4.09 -11.29
CA GLU A 3 11.04 2.89 -10.73
C GLU A 3 10.11 2.23 -9.70
N TYR A 4 9.48 1.12 -10.09
CA TYR A 4 8.79 0.16 -9.21
C TYR A 4 9.75 -0.61 -8.26
N GLN A 5 10.98 -0.14 -8.03
CA GLN A 5 12.10 -1.00 -7.58
C GLN A 5 11.95 -1.58 -6.15
N ASN A 6 11.00 -1.14 -5.32
CA ASN A 6 10.93 -1.57 -3.92
C ASN A 6 9.56 -2.09 -3.44
N LEU A 7 8.53 -2.15 -4.30
CA LEU A 7 7.22 -2.68 -3.89
C LEU A 7 7.00 -4.10 -4.40
N PRO A 8 6.51 -5.03 -3.55
CA PRO A 8 6.18 -6.38 -4.00
C PRO A 8 5.16 -6.36 -5.14
N ASN A 9 5.41 -7.18 -6.16
CA ASN A 9 4.48 -7.30 -7.29
C ASN A 9 3.31 -8.25 -7.03
N ASP A 10 3.52 -9.27 -6.21
CA ASP A 10 2.45 -10.18 -5.79
C ASP A 10 1.46 -9.45 -4.87
N PRO A 11 0.14 -9.48 -5.13
CA PRO A 11 -0.85 -8.74 -4.35
C PRO A 11 -0.86 -9.10 -2.85
N ALA A 12 -0.68 -10.37 -2.50
CA ALA A 12 -0.67 -10.80 -1.10
C ALA A 12 0.60 -10.32 -0.38
N MET A 13 1.76 -10.34 -1.05
CA MET A 13 2.99 -9.76 -0.51
C MET A 13 2.90 -8.22 -0.41
N LEU A 14 2.27 -7.57 -1.39
CA LEU A 14 2.06 -6.12 -1.36
C LEU A 14 1.19 -5.72 -0.17
N LEU A 15 0.08 -6.44 0.05
CA LEU A 15 -0.79 -6.24 1.22
C LEU A 15 0.02 -6.32 2.52
N SER A 16 0.77 -7.41 2.71
CA SER A 16 1.58 -7.60 3.91
C SER A 16 2.60 -6.47 4.10
N PHE A 17 3.24 -6.03 3.01
CA PHE A 17 4.20 -4.93 3.05
C PHE A 17 3.52 -3.62 3.44
N VAL A 18 2.45 -3.23 2.75
CA VAL A 18 1.73 -1.97 2.98
C VAL A 18 1.18 -1.92 4.40
N ASN A 19 0.47 -2.95 4.87
CA ASN A 19 -0.07 -2.97 6.23
C ASN A 19 1.02 -2.94 7.31
N THR A 20 2.18 -3.57 7.06
CA THR A 20 3.31 -3.50 8.00
C THR A 20 3.88 -2.08 8.06
N GLN A 21 4.04 -1.41 6.91
CA GLN A 21 4.54 -0.04 6.86
C GLN A 21 3.55 0.95 7.48
N LEU A 22 2.24 0.80 7.26
CA LEU A 22 1.21 1.63 7.88
C LEU A 22 1.16 1.45 9.40
N ARG A 23 1.37 0.23 9.89
CA ARG A 23 1.41 -0.04 11.33
C ARG A 23 2.63 0.56 12.01
N ASP A 24 3.81 0.38 11.41
CA ASP A 24 5.07 0.62 12.12
C ASP A 24 5.70 1.98 11.78
N ASN A 25 5.44 2.55 10.59
CA ASN A 25 6.23 3.66 10.06
C ASN A 25 5.44 4.88 9.58
N TYR A 26 4.18 4.74 9.15
CA TYR A 26 3.43 5.84 8.51
C TYR A 26 2.03 6.04 9.09
N PRO A 27 1.63 7.29 9.40
CA PRO A 27 0.33 7.56 10.01
C PRO A 27 -0.85 7.50 9.02
N SER A 28 -0.58 7.41 7.71
CA SER A 28 -1.60 7.27 6.67
C SER A 28 -1.04 6.63 5.41
N PHE A 29 -1.93 6.10 4.56
CA PHE A 29 -1.57 5.61 3.24
C PHE A 29 -1.00 6.69 2.33
N SER A 30 -1.55 7.91 2.39
CA SER A 30 -1.04 9.07 1.67
C SER A 30 0.42 9.41 2.02
N GLU A 31 0.80 9.32 3.30
CA GLU A 31 2.20 9.54 3.72
C GLU A 31 3.13 8.41 3.26
N LEU A 32 2.67 7.16 3.31
CA LEU A 32 3.42 6.01 2.80
C LEU A 32 3.71 6.16 1.31
N VAL A 33 2.68 6.38 0.48
CA VAL A 33 2.86 6.48 -0.98
C VAL A 33 3.72 7.68 -1.38
N ALA A 34 3.62 8.79 -0.64
CA ALA A 34 4.50 9.94 -0.83
C ALA A 34 5.97 9.60 -0.51
N ALA A 35 6.23 8.88 0.58
CA ALA A 35 7.57 8.49 0.99
C ALA A 35 8.22 7.47 0.02
N PHE A 36 7.41 6.59 -0.56
CA PHE A 36 7.88 5.59 -1.53
C PHE A 36 7.84 6.08 -2.99
N HIS A 37 7.39 7.32 -3.24
CA HIS A 37 7.10 7.83 -4.59
C HIS A 37 6.23 6.86 -5.41
N ALA A 38 5.26 6.24 -4.75
CA ALA A 38 4.39 5.23 -5.31
C ALA A 38 3.06 5.83 -5.78
N ASP A 39 2.39 5.10 -6.67
CA ASP A 39 1.05 5.44 -7.15
C ASP A 39 -0.01 4.80 -6.24
N ALA A 40 -0.76 5.65 -5.54
CA ALA A 40 -1.79 5.22 -4.60
C ALA A 40 -2.93 4.47 -5.29
N ASP A 41 -3.33 4.92 -6.48
CA ASP A 41 -4.42 4.32 -7.24
C ASP A 41 -4.00 2.93 -7.72
N ALA A 42 -2.78 2.80 -8.23
CA ALA A 42 -2.25 1.52 -8.68
C ALA A 42 -2.15 0.46 -7.57
N ILE A 43 -1.74 0.87 -6.36
CA ILE A 43 -1.71 -0.03 -5.19
C ILE A 43 -3.14 -0.41 -4.78
N THR A 44 -4.04 0.57 -4.71
CA THR A 44 -5.44 0.36 -4.31
C THR A 44 -6.15 -0.57 -5.28
N GLU A 45 -6.01 -0.37 -6.58
CA GLU A 45 -6.57 -1.24 -7.61
C GLU A 45 -6.02 -2.67 -7.49
N LYS A 46 -4.70 -2.82 -7.30
CA LYS A 46 -4.08 -4.14 -7.15
C LYS A 46 -4.57 -4.88 -5.89
N LEU A 47 -4.74 -4.18 -4.77
CA LEU A 47 -5.24 -4.78 -3.53
C LEU A 47 -6.74 -5.06 -3.59
N LYS A 48 -7.51 -4.24 -4.32
CA LYS A 48 -8.93 -4.50 -4.58
C LYS A 48 -9.16 -5.79 -5.40
N MET A 49 -8.21 -6.19 -6.26
CA MET A 49 -8.29 -7.47 -6.99
C MET A 49 -8.27 -8.71 -6.09
N ILE A 50 -7.82 -8.57 -4.85
CA ILE A 50 -7.83 -9.63 -3.83
C ILE A 50 -8.80 -9.30 -2.68
N ASP A 51 -9.81 -8.46 -2.94
CA ASP A 51 -10.88 -8.06 -2.03
C ASP A 51 -10.44 -7.23 -0.80
N TYR A 52 -9.35 -6.46 -0.90
CA TYR A 52 -8.89 -5.56 0.15
C TYR A 52 -9.15 -4.09 -0.19
N GLU A 53 -9.66 -3.33 0.78
CA GLU A 53 -9.88 -1.89 0.68
C GLU A 53 -9.22 -1.14 1.85
N TYR A 54 -8.78 0.10 1.62
CA TYR A 54 -8.14 0.89 2.67
C TYR A 54 -9.16 1.42 3.68
N ASP A 55 -9.00 1.06 4.95
CA ASP A 55 -9.74 1.63 6.09
C ASP A 55 -8.88 2.71 6.75
N GLU A 56 -9.25 3.99 6.52
CA GLU A 56 -8.61 5.15 7.14
C GLU A 56 -8.69 5.16 8.67
N THR A 57 -9.76 4.59 9.24
CA THR A 57 -9.98 4.54 10.70
C THR A 57 -8.99 3.59 11.35
N GLN A 58 -8.69 2.48 10.69
CA GLN A 58 -7.73 1.47 11.18
C GLN A 58 -6.31 1.68 10.63
N ASN A 59 -6.14 2.58 9.66
CA ASN A 59 -4.91 2.80 8.91
C ASN A 59 -4.32 1.50 8.34
N GLN A 60 -5.15 0.69 7.68
CA GLN A 60 -4.74 -0.55 7.03
C GLN A 60 -5.70 -0.96 5.92
N PHE A 61 -5.25 -1.84 5.03
CA PHE A 61 -6.10 -2.53 4.07
C PHE A 61 -6.76 -3.75 4.72
N VAL A 62 -8.09 -3.84 4.65
CA VAL A 62 -8.95 -4.89 5.26
C VAL A 62 -9.90 -5.52 4.28
#